data_AF-A0A8S8XXJ1-F1
#
_entry.id   AF-A0A8S8XXJ1-F1
#
_cell.length_a   1.000
_cell.length_b   1.000
_cell.length_c   1.000
_cell.angle_alpha   90.00
_cell.angle_beta   90.00
_cell.angle_gamma   90.00
#
_symmetry.space_group_name_H-M   'P 1'
#
loop_
_entity.id
_entity.type
_entity.pdbx_description
1 polymer ?
#
loop_
_entity_poly.entity_id
_entity_poly.type
_entity_poly.pdbx_seq_one_letter_code
_entity_poly.pdbx_strand_id
1 'polypeptide(L)'
;MAEEEEKIEPTLTGMPIETLFRRHSQFLLVLAFCFFLGWYTFALFLIAWITGARWADNEGYLEKYNMELVWGRSFLMWRTDWGKDFIEKVSQKTVFWQRVGDVWVVTVFLIMIFMFLLLLWQATLAWQIPKSASVSPKMMIGLPGLNPVIPLWYGILALVIAMVVHEFSHGILSRVANVKVKALGLLMFFFPVGAFVEPDEEEMKSMKKWERMRLYAAGPGSNMVIAIIFSFCSHLLWWHL
;
A
#
# COMPACT_ATOMS: atom_id res chain seq x y z
N MET A 1 -31.68 38.99 -8.03
CA MET A 1 -31.62 38.02 -9.13
C MET A 1 -31.02 36.77 -8.54
N ALA A 2 -31.80 35.69 -8.46
CA ALA A 2 -31.34 34.41 -7.94
C ALA A 2 -30.38 33.77 -8.97
N GLU A 3 -29.19 33.38 -8.53
CA GLU A 3 -28.33 32.47 -9.29
C GLU A 3 -28.97 31.09 -9.26
N GLU A 4 -29.42 30.61 -10.41
CA GLU A 4 -29.92 29.25 -10.59
C GLU A 4 -28.77 28.26 -10.36
N GLU A 5 -28.95 27.35 -9.40
CA GLU A 5 -28.10 26.17 -9.22
C GLU A 5 -28.15 25.32 -10.50
N GLU A 6 -27.04 25.31 -11.25
CA GLU A 6 -26.86 24.45 -12.41
C GLU A 6 -26.82 22.99 -11.94
N LYS A 7 -27.95 22.30 -12.11
CA LYS A 7 -28.14 20.90 -11.78
C LYS A 7 -27.34 20.05 -12.76
N ILE A 8 -26.19 19.54 -12.33
CA ILE A 8 -25.36 18.62 -13.11
C ILE A 8 -26.11 17.29 -13.25
N GLU A 9 -26.82 17.12 -14.37
CA GLU A 9 -27.39 15.82 -14.72
C GLU A 9 -26.27 14.84 -15.12
N PRO A 10 -26.35 13.56 -14.70
CA PRO A 10 -25.34 12.57 -15.04
C PRO A 10 -25.44 12.27 -16.54
N THR A 11 -24.59 12.90 -17.33
CA THR A 11 -24.42 12.61 -18.76
C THR A 11 -23.88 11.18 -18.90
N LEU A 12 -24.79 10.26 -19.16
CA LEU A 12 -24.50 8.86 -19.46
C LEU A 12 -23.69 8.77 -20.76
N THR A 13 -22.36 8.79 -20.60
CA THR A 13 -21.33 8.29 -21.53
C THR A 13 -21.06 9.15 -22.77
N GLY A 14 -20.33 10.26 -22.59
CA GLY A 14 -19.59 10.98 -23.65
C GLY A 14 -18.11 10.58 -23.76
N MET A 15 -17.71 9.42 -23.23
CA MET A 15 -16.30 9.00 -23.23
C MET A 15 -15.91 8.37 -24.58
N PRO A 16 -14.73 8.69 -25.14
CA PRO A 16 -14.20 8.03 -26.34
C PRO A 16 -14.16 6.51 -26.15
N ILE A 17 -14.55 5.75 -27.18
CA ILE A 17 -14.59 4.27 -27.16
C ILE A 17 -13.25 3.67 -26.70
N GLU A 18 -12.14 4.29 -27.06
CA GLU A 18 -10.80 3.90 -26.62
C GLU A 18 -10.61 3.97 -25.11
N THR A 19 -11.21 4.96 -24.45
CA THR A 19 -11.15 5.13 -22.99
C THR A 19 -12.01 4.08 -22.29
N LEU A 20 -13.18 3.78 -22.85
CA LEU A 20 -14.03 2.68 -22.37
C LEU A 20 -13.29 1.34 -22.50
N PHE A 21 -12.70 1.07 -23.65
CA PHE A 21 -11.97 -0.18 -23.89
C PHE A 21 -10.75 -0.30 -22.96
N ARG A 22 -9.97 0.77 -22.78
CA ARG A 22 -8.81 0.78 -21.86
C ARG A 22 -9.22 0.60 -20.39
N ARG A 23 -10.37 1.14 -19.98
CA ARG A 23 -10.86 1.06 -18.59
C ARG A 23 -11.48 -0.30 -18.27
N HIS A 24 -11.96 -1.02 -19.27
CA HIS A 24 -12.61 -2.32 -19.10
C HIS A 24 -11.76 -3.52 -19.58
N SER A 25 -10.71 -3.30 -20.37
CA SER A 25 -9.87 -4.38 -20.93
C SER A 25 -9.17 -5.20 -19.86
N GLN A 26 -8.61 -4.57 -18.83
CA GLN A 26 -7.94 -5.28 -17.73
C GLN A 26 -8.91 -6.18 -16.96
N PHE A 27 -10.14 -5.71 -16.73
CA PHE A 27 -11.19 -6.50 -16.10
C PHE A 27 -11.61 -7.68 -16.98
N LEU A 28 -11.84 -7.44 -18.29
CA LEU A 28 -12.21 -8.48 -19.24
C LEU A 28 -11.12 -9.55 -19.40
N LEU A 29 -9.84 -9.15 -19.36
CA LEU A 29 -8.70 -10.07 -19.40
C LEU A 29 -8.61 -10.95 -18.15
N VAL A 30 -8.75 -10.36 -16.96
CA VAL A 30 -8.77 -11.12 -15.70
C VAL A 30 -9.96 -12.09 -15.67
N LEU A 31 -11.13 -11.65 -16.13
CA LEU A 31 -12.33 -12.46 -16.20
C LEU A 31 -12.15 -13.66 -17.14
N ALA A 32 -11.64 -13.42 -18.36
CA ALA A 32 -11.37 -14.45 -19.35
C ALA A 32 -10.32 -15.46 -18.82
N PHE A 33 -9.30 -14.99 -18.11
CA PHE A 33 -8.30 -15.83 -17.48
C PHE A 33 -8.88 -16.72 -16.36
N CYS A 34 -9.74 -16.17 -15.50
CA CYS A 34 -10.42 -16.95 -14.46
C CYS A 34 -11.36 -18.01 -15.07
N PHE A 35 -12.08 -17.67 -16.14
CA PHE A 35 -12.91 -18.63 -16.85
C PHE A 35 -12.10 -19.73 -17.53
N PHE A 36 -10.95 -19.38 -18.13
CA PHE A 36 -10.02 -20.34 -18.72
C PHE A 36 -9.47 -21.35 -17.70
N LEU A 37 -9.21 -20.92 -16.46
CA LEU A 37 -8.73 -21.77 -15.37
C LEU A 37 -9.83 -22.58 -14.66
N GLY A 38 -11.09 -22.48 -15.09
CA GLY A 38 -12.22 -23.18 -14.46
C GLY A 38 -12.72 -22.54 -13.16
N TRP A 39 -12.31 -21.30 -12.86
CA TRP A 39 -12.73 -20.52 -11.69
C TRP A 39 -14.03 -19.75 -11.93
N TYR A 40 -15.07 -20.44 -12.41
CA TYR A 40 -16.36 -19.84 -12.75
C TYR A 40 -17.03 -19.13 -11.56
N THR A 41 -16.94 -19.73 -10.37
CA THR A 41 -17.53 -19.16 -9.14
C THR A 41 -16.82 -17.88 -8.71
N PHE A 42 -15.49 -17.83 -8.81
CA PHE A 42 -14.71 -16.62 -8.54
C PHE A 42 -14.99 -15.52 -9.58
N ALA A 43 -15.12 -15.88 -10.86
CA ALA A 43 -15.47 -14.92 -11.91
C ALA A 43 -16.87 -14.31 -11.69
N LEU A 44 -17.86 -15.12 -11.32
CA LEU A 44 -19.20 -14.63 -10.97
C LEU A 44 -19.18 -13.71 -9.74
N PHE A 45 -18.43 -14.09 -8.70
CA PHE A 45 -18.25 -13.24 -7.52
C PHE A 45 -17.62 -11.89 -7.88
N LEU A 46 -16.59 -11.89 -8.72
CA LEU A 46 -15.87 -10.68 -9.14
C LEU A 46 -16.77 -9.75 -9.96
N ILE A 47 -17.64 -10.31 -10.82
CA ILE A 47 -18.68 -9.54 -11.52
C ILE A 47 -19.67 -8.94 -10.52
N ALA A 48 -20.22 -9.74 -9.62
CA ALA A 48 -21.19 -9.28 -8.62
C ALA A 48 -20.61 -8.17 -7.74
N TRP A 49 -19.37 -8.34 -7.28
CA TRP A 49 -18.64 -7.34 -6.51
C TRP A 49 -18.47 -6.03 -7.29
N ILE A 50 -17.91 -6.09 -8.49
CA ILE A 50 -17.59 -4.87 -9.26
C ILE A 50 -18.86 -4.15 -9.73
N THR A 51 -19.89 -4.88 -10.13
CA THR A 51 -21.18 -4.30 -10.49
C THR A 51 -21.88 -3.68 -9.28
N GLY A 52 -21.93 -4.38 -8.15
CA GLY A 52 -22.51 -3.88 -6.90
C GLY A 52 -21.78 -2.63 -6.37
N ALA A 53 -20.45 -2.65 -6.36
CA ALA A 53 -19.65 -1.51 -5.93
C ALA A 53 -19.89 -0.28 -6.83
N ARG A 54 -19.91 -0.47 -8.15
CA ARG A 54 -20.17 0.63 -9.11
C ARG A 54 -21.59 1.16 -9.02
N TRP A 55 -22.56 0.29 -8.77
CA TRP A 55 -23.94 0.70 -8.52
C TRP A 55 -24.02 1.55 -7.24
N ALA A 56 -23.40 1.09 -6.14
CA ALA A 56 -23.37 1.85 -4.88
C ALA A 56 -22.70 3.24 -5.02
N ASP A 57 -21.65 3.33 -5.83
CA ASP A 57 -20.95 4.59 -6.17
C ASP A 57 -21.84 5.51 -7.01
N ASN A 58 -22.51 4.99 -8.04
CA ASN A 58 -23.42 5.76 -8.90
C ASN A 58 -24.63 6.32 -8.13
N GLU A 59 -25.15 5.59 -7.15
CA GLU A 59 -26.28 6.01 -6.30
C GLU A 59 -25.84 6.94 -5.15
N GLY A 60 -24.53 7.27 -5.06
CA GLY A 60 -24.00 8.14 -4.01
C GLY A 60 -24.03 7.53 -2.61
N TYR A 61 -24.15 6.20 -2.48
CA TYR A 61 -24.07 5.54 -1.17
C TYR A 61 -22.65 5.61 -0.59
N LEU A 62 -21.62 5.56 -1.44
CA LEU A 62 -20.22 5.53 -0.98
C LEU A 62 -19.75 6.90 -0.47
N GLU A 63 -20.15 7.98 -1.13
CA GLU A 63 -19.78 9.35 -0.75
C GLU A 63 -20.24 9.70 0.67
N LYS A 64 -21.42 9.20 1.08
CA LYS A 64 -21.96 9.36 2.45
C LYS A 64 -21.05 8.81 3.55
N TYR A 65 -20.17 7.85 3.21
CA TYR A 65 -19.24 7.22 4.15
C TYR A 65 -17.78 7.61 3.90
N ASN A 66 -17.52 8.68 3.12
CA ASN A 66 -16.18 9.07 2.68
C ASN A 66 -15.44 7.93 1.94
N MET A 67 -16.19 7.11 1.19
CA MET A 67 -15.64 6.07 0.34
C MET A 67 -15.73 6.49 -1.12
N GLU A 68 -14.69 6.23 -1.89
CA GLU A 68 -14.67 6.47 -3.33
C GLU A 68 -14.11 5.27 -4.07
N LEU A 69 -14.52 5.11 -5.33
CA LEU A 69 -14.02 4.05 -6.19
C LEU A 69 -12.79 4.49 -6.99
N VAL A 70 -11.69 3.80 -6.79
CA VAL A 70 -10.39 4.06 -7.43
C VAL A 70 -9.98 2.91 -8.36
N TRP A 71 -8.93 3.13 -9.17
CA TRP A 71 -8.33 2.12 -10.07
C TRP A 71 -9.35 1.43 -11.00
N GLY A 72 -10.01 2.22 -11.86
CA GLY A 72 -10.99 1.68 -12.81
C GLY A 72 -12.33 1.28 -12.18
N ARG A 73 -12.66 1.86 -11.02
CA ARG A 73 -13.87 1.61 -10.23
C ARG A 73 -14.01 0.16 -9.77
N SER A 74 -12.92 -0.38 -9.23
CA SER A 74 -12.85 -1.77 -8.75
C SER A 74 -12.44 -1.85 -7.28
N PHE A 75 -11.66 -0.88 -6.80
CA PHE A 75 -11.19 -0.81 -5.42
C PHE A 75 -11.89 0.34 -4.70
N LEU A 76 -12.24 0.11 -3.44
CA LEU A 76 -12.81 1.08 -2.53
C LEU A 76 -11.69 1.75 -1.76
N MET A 77 -11.59 3.07 -1.86
CA MET A 77 -10.72 3.88 -1.01
C MET A 77 -11.59 4.50 0.07
N TRP A 78 -11.38 4.11 1.32
CA TRP A 78 -12.07 4.69 2.45
C TRP A 78 -11.19 5.71 3.14
N ARG A 79 -11.60 6.98 3.09
CA ARG A 79 -10.88 8.13 3.66
C ARG A 79 -11.40 8.44 5.06
N THR A 80 -10.48 8.73 5.96
CA THR A 80 -10.76 9.10 7.36
C THR A 80 -9.77 10.16 7.85
N ASP A 81 -10.24 11.00 8.74
CA ASP A 81 -9.41 11.93 9.50
C ASP A 81 -8.85 11.29 10.79
N TRP A 82 -9.30 10.08 11.09
CA TRP A 82 -8.88 9.33 12.28
C TRP A 82 -7.38 9.04 12.22
N GLY A 83 -6.65 9.54 13.22
CA GLY A 83 -5.19 9.42 13.33
C GLY A 83 -4.42 10.72 13.00
N LYS A 84 -5.05 11.74 12.40
CA LYS A 84 -4.40 13.02 12.13
C LYS A 84 -3.91 13.72 13.41
N ASP A 85 -4.74 13.75 14.45
CA ASP A 85 -4.37 14.36 15.74
C ASP A 85 -3.20 13.63 16.41
N PHE A 86 -3.16 12.31 16.27
CA PHE A 86 -2.04 11.51 16.77
C PHE A 86 -0.75 11.85 16.04
N ILE A 87 -0.81 11.92 14.69
CA ILE A 87 0.33 12.35 13.87
C ILE A 87 0.77 13.75 14.28
N GLU A 88 -0.15 14.70 14.40
CA GLU A 88 0.16 16.08 14.79
C GLU A 88 0.88 16.10 16.14
N LYS A 89 0.32 15.43 17.16
CA LYS A 89 0.90 15.34 18.50
C LYS A 89 2.29 14.72 18.50
N VAL A 90 2.50 13.63 17.77
CA VAL A 90 3.79 12.92 17.72
C VAL A 90 4.83 13.74 16.94
N SER A 91 4.41 14.43 15.88
CA SER A 91 5.27 15.22 14.99
C SER A 91 5.85 16.48 15.64
N GLN A 92 5.30 16.92 16.78
CA GLN A 92 5.75 18.12 17.52
C GLN A 92 7.26 18.12 17.84
N LYS A 93 7.87 16.94 18.05
CA LYS A 93 9.32 16.81 18.27
C LYS A 93 10.07 16.85 16.94
N THR A 94 10.00 17.97 16.23
CA THR A 94 10.49 18.12 14.86
C THR A 94 11.97 17.72 14.70
N VAL A 95 12.86 18.24 15.55
CA VAL A 95 14.30 17.95 15.49
C VAL A 95 14.60 16.46 15.67
N PHE A 96 13.88 15.79 16.57
CA PHE A 96 14.03 14.35 16.79
C PHE A 96 13.67 13.58 15.53
N TRP A 97 12.50 13.84 14.95
CA TRP A 97 12.05 13.15 13.75
C TRP A 97 12.88 13.49 12.51
N GLN A 98 13.40 14.71 12.40
CA GLN A 98 14.35 15.06 11.33
C GLN A 98 15.63 14.22 11.42
N ARG A 99 16.19 14.04 12.62
CA ARG A 99 17.37 13.20 12.86
C ARG A 99 17.08 11.72 12.57
N VAL A 100 15.93 11.22 13.00
CA VAL A 100 15.47 9.85 12.68
C VAL A 100 15.35 9.67 11.17
N GLY A 101 14.73 10.63 10.48
CA GLY A 101 14.63 10.65 9.02
C GLY A 101 16.00 10.67 8.33
N ASP A 102 16.97 11.44 8.83
CA ASP A 102 18.34 11.45 8.30
C ASP A 102 19.01 10.08 8.41
N VAL A 103 18.87 9.42 9.57
CA VAL A 103 19.38 8.06 9.78
C VAL A 103 18.71 7.10 8.81
N TRP A 104 17.37 7.17 8.67
CA TRP A 104 16.64 6.32 7.73
C TRP A 104 17.07 6.51 6.28
N VAL A 105 17.28 7.76 5.83
CA VAL A 105 17.79 8.03 4.47
C VAL A 105 19.12 7.31 4.24
N VAL A 106 20.07 7.46 5.15
CA VAL A 106 21.39 6.82 5.03
C VAL A 106 21.27 5.29 5.08
N THR A 107 20.53 4.75 6.05
CA THR A 107 20.35 3.31 6.21
C THR A 107 19.66 2.67 5.01
N VAL A 108 18.56 3.25 4.52
CA VAL A 108 17.84 2.75 3.34
C VAL A 108 18.74 2.78 2.12
N PHE A 109 19.49 3.86 1.91
CA PHE A 109 20.41 3.97 0.78
C PHE A 109 21.53 2.93 0.82
N LEU A 110 22.14 2.70 2.00
CA LEU A 110 23.16 1.67 2.18
C LEU A 110 22.59 0.27 1.93
N ILE A 111 21.38 -0.02 2.43
CA ILE A 111 20.71 -1.30 2.20
C ILE A 111 20.37 -1.48 0.72
N MET A 112 19.93 -0.44 0.01
CA MET A 112 19.69 -0.52 -1.43
C MET A 112 20.96 -0.91 -2.19
N ILE A 113 22.10 -0.28 -1.90
CA ILE A 113 23.38 -0.63 -2.52
C ILE A 113 23.76 -2.07 -2.16
N PHE A 114 23.66 -2.43 -0.88
CA PHE A 114 23.99 -3.77 -0.40
C PHE A 114 23.14 -4.85 -1.07
N MET A 115 21.82 -4.67 -1.14
CA MET A 115 20.90 -5.59 -1.79
C MET A 115 21.19 -5.71 -3.28
N PHE A 116 21.52 -4.60 -3.95
CA PHE A 116 21.92 -4.63 -5.36
C PHE A 116 23.21 -5.45 -5.57
N LEU A 117 24.23 -5.24 -4.74
CA LEU A 117 25.48 -6.00 -4.80
C LEU A 117 25.25 -7.49 -4.48
N LEU A 118 24.40 -7.80 -3.51
CA LEU A 118 24.02 -9.18 -3.20
C LEU A 118 23.32 -9.85 -4.38
N LEU A 119 22.43 -9.14 -5.09
CA LEU A 119 21.76 -9.68 -6.28
C LEU A 119 22.76 -9.93 -7.42
N LEU A 120 23.72 -9.02 -7.63
CA LEU A 120 24.80 -9.23 -8.60
C LEU A 120 25.65 -10.45 -8.24
N TRP A 121 25.97 -10.62 -6.96
CA TRP A 121 26.70 -11.78 -6.47
C TRP A 121 25.90 -13.08 -6.65
N GLN A 122 24.61 -13.09 -6.31
CA GLN A 122 23.74 -14.25 -6.50
C GLN A 122 23.61 -14.61 -7.99
N ALA A 123 23.59 -13.61 -8.87
CA ALA A 123 23.58 -13.86 -10.30
C ALA A 123 24.81 -14.68 -10.73
N THR A 124 26.03 -14.36 -10.27
CA THR A 124 27.23 -15.13 -10.67
C THR A 124 27.20 -16.59 -10.22
N LEU A 125 26.55 -16.87 -9.08
CA LEU A 125 26.42 -18.22 -8.54
C LEU A 125 25.28 -19.04 -9.19
N ALA A 126 24.31 -18.39 -9.84
CA ALA A 126 23.12 -19.05 -10.37
C ALA A 126 23.44 -20.18 -11.37
N TRP A 127 24.54 -20.08 -12.10
CA TRP A 127 25.00 -21.10 -13.05
C TRP A 127 25.71 -22.30 -12.41
N GLN A 128 26.08 -22.21 -11.14
CA GLN A 128 26.85 -23.24 -10.42
C GLN A 128 25.96 -24.14 -9.54
N ILE A 129 24.68 -23.80 -9.36
CA ILE A 129 23.76 -24.57 -8.51
C ILE A 129 23.25 -25.80 -9.28
N PRO A 130 23.55 -27.04 -8.84
CA PRO A 130 23.01 -28.24 -9.45
C PRO A 130 21.48 -28.23 -9.36
N LYS A 131 20.78 -28.63 -10.43
CA LYS A 131 19.29 -28.69 -10.44
C LYS A 131 18.73 -29.56 -9.29
N SER A 132 19.50 -30.54 -8.81
CA SER A 132 19.16 -31.42 -7.68
C SER A 132 19.19 -30.74 -6.31
N ALA A 133 19.87 -29.60 -6.17
CA ALA A 133 19.91 -28.79 -4.94
C ALA A 133 18.90 -27.64 -4.94
N SER A 134 18.04 -27.56 -5.97
CA SER A 134 17.04 -26.50 -6.07
C SER A 134 15.97 -26.67 -4.99
N VAL A 135 15.86 -25.66 -4.12
CA VAL A 135 14.76 -25.54 -3.17
C VAL A 135 13.46 -25.39 -3.97
N SER A 136 12.41 -26.14 -3.60
CA SER A 136 11.11 -26.04 -4.28
C SER A 136 10.67 -24.57 -4.36
N PRO A 137 10.21 -24.07 -5.52
CA PRO A 137 9.77 -22.69 -5.69
C PRO A 137 8.76 -22.23 -4.62
N LYS A 138 7.94 -23.16 -4.12
CA LYS A 138 6.96 -22.92 -3.05
C LYS A 138 7.61 -22.52 -1.70
N MET A 139 8.82 -22.99 -1.43
CA MET A 139 9.58 -22.66 -0.23
C MET A 139 10.38 -21.35 -0.37
N MET A 140 10.63 -20.90 -1.61
CA MET A 140 11.31 -19.63 -1.88
C MET A 140 10.37 -18.43 -1.81
N ILE A 141 9.08 -18.65 -2.09
CA ILE A 141 8.08 -17.60 -2.04
C ILE A 141 7.69 -17.38 -0.57
N GLY A 142 8.10 -16.24 0.00
CA GLY A 142 7.79 -15.84 1.38
C GLY A 142 6.33 -15.44 1.63
N LEU A 143 5.38 -15.92 0.81
CA LEU A 143 3.96 -15.62 0.99
C LEU A 143 3.38 -16.50 2.12
N PRO A 144 2.77 -15.89 3.16
CA PRO A 144 2.13 -16.62 4.24
C PRO A 144 1.10 -17.63 3.72
N GLY A 145 1.07 -18.83 4.28
CA GLY A 145 0.16 -19.92 3.86
C GLY A 145 0.57 -20.67 2.58
N LEU A 146 1.38 -20.08 1.70
CA LEU A 146 2.04 -20.81 0.61
C LEU A 146 3.35 -21.45 1.09
N ASN A 147 4.12 -20.73 1.89
CA ASN A 147 5.27 -21.29 2.59
C ASN A 147 4.79 -21.95 3.89
N PRO A 148 4.97 -23.28 4.07
CA PRO A 148 4.53 -23.98 5.28
C PRO A 148 5.24 -23.48 6.55
N VAL A 149 6.35 -22.76 6.42
CA VAL A 149 7.10 -22.16 7.54
C VAL A 149 6.43 -20.88 8.06
N ILE A 150 5.58 -20.21 7.27
CA ILE A 150 4.95 -18.95 7.66
C ILE A 150 3.44 -19.18 7.80
N PRO A 151 2.92 -19.37 9.03
CA PRO A 151 1.48 -19.52 9.21
C PRO A 151 0.76 -18.25 8.77
N LEU A 152 -0.36 -18.44 8.07
CA LEU A 152 -1.10 -17.36 7.40
C LEU A 152 -1.44 -16.20 8.35
N TRP A 153 -1.87 -16.54 9.57
CA TRP A 153 -2.32 -15.54 10.54
C TRP A 153 -1.17 -14.66 11.07
N TYR A 154 0.02 -15.22 11.30
CA TYR A 154 1.19 -14.43 11.71
C TYR A 154 1.60 -13.48 10.59
N GLY A 155 1.54 -13.95 9.34
CA GLY A 155 1.83 -13.12 8.17
C GLY A 155 0.86 -11.95 8.03
N ILE A 156 -0.44 -12.19 8.20
CA ILE A 156 -1.46 -11.13 8.17
C ILE A 156 -1.21 -10.12 9.30
N LEU A 157 -0.97 -10.58 10.53
CA LEU A 157 -0.69 -9.69 11.66
C LEU A 157 0.56 -8.84 11.44
N ALA A 158 1.65 -9.46 10.98
CA ALA A 158 2.90 -8.76 10.67
C ALA A 158 2.69 -7.71 9.57
N LEU A 159 1.92 -8.04 8.52
CA LEU A 159 1.61 -7.12 7.43
C LEU A 159 0.76 -5.93 7.90
N VAL A 160 -0.24 -6.16 8.75
CA VAL A 160 -1.05 -5.08 9.34
C VAL A 160 -0.18 -4.15 10.15
N ILE A 161 0.66 -4.68 11.04
CA ILE A 161 1.57 -3.86 11.87
C ILE A 161 2.54 -3.06 10.99
N ALA A 162 3.16 -3.71 10.01
CA ALA A 162 4.09 -3.07 9.09
C ALA A 162 3.41 -1.94 8.32
N MET A 163 2.23 -2.18 7.72
CA MET A 163 1.48 -1.16 6.98
C MET A 163 1.09 0.02 7.87
N VAL A 164 0.55 -0.24 9.06
CA VAL A 164 0.17 0.82 10.00
C VAL A 164 1.39 1.69 10.32
N VAL A 165 2.49 1.08 10.76
CA VAL A 165 3.70 1.84 11.15
C VAL A 165 4.31 2.57 9.95
N HIS A 166 4.31 1.96 8.77
CA HIS A 166 4.78 2.55 7.51
C HIS A 166 4.03 3.84 7.18
N GLU A 167 2.71 3.77 7.11
CA GLU A 167 1.86 4.91 6.74
C GLU A 167 1.91 6.01 7.81
N PHE A 168 1.86 5.64 9.10
CA PHE A 168 2.01 6.62 10.18
C PHE A 168 3.36 7.34 10.12
N SER A 169 4.44 6.63 9.76
CA SER A 169 5.77 7.24 9.62
C SER A 169 5.83 8.23 8.47
N HIS A 170 5.17 7.94 7.34
CA HIS A 170 4.96 8.92 6.27
C HIS A 170 4.22 10.15 6.79
N GLY A 171 3.09 9.97 7.47
CA GLY A 171 2.33 11.08 8.05
C GLY A 171 3.14 11.94 9.02
N ILE A 172 3.88 11.32 9.93
CA ILE A 172 4.73 12.03 10.91
C ILE A 172 5.79 12.86 10.18
N LEU A 173 6.52 12.27 9.22
CA LEU A 173 7.56 13.00 8.50
C LEU A 173 7.01 14.06 7.53
N SER A 174 5.80 13.89 7.00
CA SER A 174 5.09 14.93 6.28
C SER A 174 4.82 16.13 7.17
N ARG A 175 4.24 15.91 8.37
CA ARG A 175 3.96 17.01 9.31
C ARG A 175 5.24 17.69 9.81
N VAL A 176 6.30 16.93 10.09
CA VAL A 176 7.62 17.46 10.47
C VAL A 176 8.23 18.34 9.37
N ALA A 177 7.92 18.06 8.11
CA ALA A 177 8.32 18.85 6.96
C ALA A 177 7.33 19.99 6.61
N ASN A 178 6.36 20.28 7.49
CA ASN A 178 5.29 21.25 7.29
C ASN A 178 4.36 20.95 6.10
N VAL A 179 4.29 19.70 5.64
CA VAL A 179 3.32 19.26 4.64
C VAL A 179 2.04 18.83 5.35
N LYS A 180 0.88 19.23 4.83
CA LYS A 180 -0.43 18.82 5.36
C LYS A 180 -0.75 17.37 4.99
N VAL A 181 -1.44 16.68 5.89
CA VAL A 181 -2.01 15.34 5.64
C VAL A 181 -3.49 15.50 5.32
N LYS A 182 -3.87 15.24 4.06
CA LYS A 182 -5.23 15.41 3.55
C LYS A 182 -6.19 14.35 4.06
N ALA A 183 -5.75 13.10 4.12
CA ALA A 183 -6.54 11.99 4.62
C ALA A 183 -5.62 10.86 5.07
N LEU A 184 -6.14 10.02 5.97
CA LEU A 184 -5.67 8.65 6.14
C LEU A 184 -6.74 7.72 5.58
N GLY A 185 -6.42 6.45 5.38
CA GLY A 185 -7.45 5.54 4.96
C GLY A 185 -7.02 4.11 4.74
N LEU A 186 -8.00 3.34 4.28
CA LEU A 186 -7.82 1.96 3.87
C LEU A 186 -8.16 1.81 2.39
N LEU A 187 -7.32 1.06 1.69
CA LEU A 187 -7.62 0.56 0.36
C LEU A 187 -8.24 -0.82 0.52
N MET A 188 -9.44 -1.00 -0.03
CA MET A 188 -10.22 -2.22 0.09
C MET A 188 -10.58 -2.77 -1.27
N PHE A 189 -10.54 -4.09 -1.40
CA PHE A 189 -11.28 -4.81 -2.42
C PHE A 189 -12.43 -5.52 -1.70
N PHE A 190 -12.53 -6.85 -1.74
CA PHE A 190 -13.45 -7.57 -0.82
C PHE A 190 -12.95 -7.60 0.64
N PHE A 191 -11.67 -7.29 0.86
CA PHE A 191 -11.00 -7.22 2.15
C PHE A 191 -10.00 -6.05 2.14
N PRO A 192 -9.51 -5.58 3.29
CA PRO A 192 -8.48 -4.56 3.35
C PRO A 192 -7.21 -5.06 2.66
N VAL A 193 -6.83 -4.39 1.56
CA VAL A 193 -5.61 -4.71 0.80
C VAL A 193 -4.45 -3.80 1.18
N GLY A 194 -4.73 -2.64 1.77
CA GLY A 194 -3.70 -1.71 2.24
C GLY A 194 -4.25 -0.59 3.10
N ALA A 195 -3.34 0.21 3.64
CA ALA A 195 -3.60 1.48 4.30
C ALA A 195 -2.84 2.57 3.56
N PHE A 196 -3.24 3.83 3.74
CA PHE A 196 -2.52 4.96 3.18
C PHE A 196 -2.58 6.19 4.08
N VAL A 197 -1.55 7.03 4.00
CA VAL A 197 -1.58 8.43 4.42
C VAL A 197 -1.33 9.31 3.20
N GLU A 198 -2.19 10.29 2.97
CA GLU A 198 -2.14 11.17 1.81
C GLU A 198 -1.58 12.55 2.18
N PRO A 199 -0.27 12.81 1.96
CA PRO A 199 0.29 14.15 2.07
C PRO A 199 -0.16 15.04 0.91
N ASP A 200 -0.21 16.35 1.13
CA ASP A 200 -0.45 17.30 0.06
C ASP A 200 0.67 17.24 -1.00
N GLU A 201 0.32 16.85 -2.22
CA GLU A 201 1.27 16.66 -3.31
C GLU A 201 1.97 17.95 -3.75
N GLU A 202 1.28 19.09 -3.74
CA GLU A 202 1.83 20.37 -4.20
C GLU A 202 2.88 20.86 -3.20
N GLU A 203 2.53 20.83 -1.92
CA GLU A 203 3.45 21.12 -0.82
C GLU A 203 4.64 20.16 -0.88
N MET A 204 4.41 18.85 -1.08
CA MET A 204 5.49 17.85 -1.19
C MET A 204 6.43 18.09 -2.38
N LYS A 205 5.90 18.50 -3.54
CA LYS A 205 6.71 18.80 -4.74
C LYS A 205 7.60 20.02 -4.52
N SER A 206 7.13 20.98 -3.74
CA SER A 206 7.86 22.22 -3.39
C SER A 206 8.98 22.03 -2.35
N MET A 207 9.03 20.88 -1.68
CA MET A 207 10.01 20.61 -0.61
C MET A 207 11.46 20.60 -1.08
N LYS A 208 12.37 20.87 -0.15
CA LYS A 208 13.81 20.65 -0.38
C LYS A 208 14.07 19.17 -0.64
N LYS A 209 15.03 18.88 -1.53
CA LYS A 209 15.39 17.52 -1.95
C LYS A 209 15.61 16.58 -0.76
N TRP A 210 16.34 17.04 0.26
CA TRP A 210 16.66 16.23 1.43
C TRP A 210 15.45 15.92 2.32
N GLU A 211 14.55 16.88 2.52
CA GLU A 211 13.31 16.65 3.29
C GLU A 211 12.41 15.66 2.55
N ARG A 212 12.36 15.75 1.22
CA ARG A 212 11.61 14.79 0.40
C ARG A 212 12.23 13.39 0.45
N MET A 213 13.57 13.29 0.50
CA MET A 213 14.25 12.01 0.72
C MET A 213 13.89 11.39 2.08
N ARG A 214 13.79 12.19 3.15
CA ARG A 214 13.30 11.69 4.46
C ARG A 214 11.91 11.09 4.34
N LEU A 215 11.01 11.75 3.61
CA LEU A 215 9.66 11.23 3.39
C LEU A 215 9.66 9.92 2.59
N TYR A 216 10.50 9.78 1.55
CA TYR A 216 10.62 8.52 0.82
C TYR A 216 11.26 7.39 1.64
N ALA A 217 12.17 7.73 2.55
CA ALA A 217 12.81 6.75 3.44
C ALA A 217 11.93 6.36 4.65
N ALA A 218 10.84 7.10 4.92
CA ALA A 218 10.00 6.92 6.10
C ALA A 218 9.47 5.49 6.24
N GLY A 219 8.81 4.99 5.20
CA GLY A 219 8.17 3.68 5.21
C GLY A 219 9.16 2.50 5.32
N PRO A 220 10.19 2.40 4.46
CA PRO A 220 11.19 1.35 4.59
C PRO A 220 11.99 1.46 5.92
N GLY A 221 12.31 2.69 6.34
CA GLY A 221 13.05 2.95 7.58
C GLY A 221 12.27 2.51 8.82
N SER A 222 10.98 2.84 8.90
CA SER A 222 10.12 2.43 10.01
C SER A 222 9.91 0.92 10.07
N ASN A 223 9.70 0.28 8.92
CA ASN A 223 9.55 -1.18 8.85
C ASN A 223 10.83 -1.90 9.26
N MET A 224 12.00 -1.37 8.93
CA MET A 224 13.28 -1.90 9.40
C MET A 224 13.38 -1.82 10.93
N VAL A 225 13.02 -0.69 11.53
CA VAL A 225 13.02 -0.52 12.99
C VAL A 225 12.09 -1.54 13.66
N ILE A 226 10.86 -1.69 13.15
CA ILE A 226 9.92 -2.68 13.66
C ILE A 226 10.46 -4.10 13.51
N ALA A 227 11.01 -4.45 12.34
CA ALA A 227 11.61 -5.77 12.11
C ALA A 227 12.74 -6.06 13.12
N ILE A 228 13.60 -5.08 13.39
CA ILE A 228 14.68 -5.19 14.38
C ILE A 228 14.09 -5.39 15.78
N ILE A 229 13.12 -4.57 16.20
CA ILE A 229 12.49 -4.68 17.53
C ILE A 229 11.86 -6.05 17.71
N PHE A 230 11.06 -6.53 16.76
CA PHE A 230 10.41 -7.84 16.83
C PHE A 230 11.42 -8.99 16.78
N SER A 231 12.50 -8.85 16.02
CA SER A 231 13.59 -9.83 16.00
C SER A 231 14.25 -9.95 17.38
N PHE A 232 14.59 -8.82 18.02
CA PHE A 232 15.13 -8.82 19.38
C PHE A 232 14.14 -9.34 20.42
N CYS A 233 12.88 -8.91 20.38
CA CYS A 233 11.86 -9.37 21.30
C CYS A 233 11.60 -10.87 21.18
N SER A 234 11.51 -11.40 19.95
CA SER A 234 11.32 -12.83 19.75
C SER A 234 12.52 -13.60 20.29
N HIS A 235 13.75 -13.20 19.97
CA HIS A 235 14.95 -13.85 20.51
C HIS A 235 14.96 -13.87 22.06
N LEU A 236 14.56 -12.77 22.71
CA LEU A 236 14.50 -12.71 24.18
C LEU A 236 13.42 -13.64 24.77
N LEU A 237 12.23 -13.69 24.15
CA LEU A 237 11.14 -14.58 24.58
C LEU A 237 11.52 -16.06 24.43
N TRP A 238 12.20 -16.42 23.35
CA TRP A 238 12.67 -17.79 23.11
C TRP A 238 13.80 -18.22 24.07
N TRP A 239 14.54 -17.28 24.65
CA TRP A 239 15.56 -17.57 25.67
C TRP A 239 14.98 -17.84 27.08
N HIS A 240 13.71 -17.53 27.30
CA HIS A 240 13.03 -17.68 28.59
C HIS A 240 11.97 -18.79 28.62
N LEU A 241 11.79 -19.52 27.52
CA LEU A 241 10.92 -20.69 27.38
C LEU A 241 11.77 -21.96 27.23
#